data_AF-A0A820C4U2-F1
#
_entry.id   AF-A0A820C4U2-F1
#
_cell.length_a   1.000
_cell.length_b   1.000
_cell.length_c   1.000
_cell.angle_alpha   90.00
_cell.angle_beta   90.00
_cell.angle_gamma   90.00
#
_symmetry.space_group_name_H-M   'P 1'
#
loop_
_entity.id
_entity.type
_entity.pdbx_description
1 polymer ?
#
loop_
_entity_poly.entity_id
_entity_poly.type
_entity_poly.pdbx_seq_one_letter_code
_entity_poly.pdbx_strand_id
1 'polypeptide(L)'
;MKKSAIINSSPNVYEIILSWIPVADQYGPQSFCAGAIDTIQLQSNQWCITFLVGFDSPDIIRPAMVQGSASPIGTVFQNETVFSIQTTKSVNRPTLNGTYIYFTDATANNTLVQKFDCGWAPEVIYTGFTTIIRFPVAPWIPGHFYYVTFDS
;
A
#
# COMPACT_ATOMS: atom_id res chain seq x y z
N MET A 1 -16.79 14.76 -8.04
CA MET A 1 -17.27 13.86 -6.96
C MET A 1 -18.60 14.38 -6.42
N LYS A 2 -19.49 13.48 -6.01
CA LYS A 2 -20.77 13.82 -5.36
C LYS A 2 -20.86 13.11 -4.01
N LYS A 3 -21.33 13.82 -2.99
CA LYS A 3 -21.55 13.32 -1.63
C LYS A 3 -23.06 13.22 -1.37
N SER A 4 -23.51 12.10 -0.79
CA SER A 4 -24.90 11.94 -0.34
C SER A 4 -25.18 12.68 0.98
N ALA A 5 -26.45 12.73 1.36
CA ALA A 5 -26.81 13.02 2.75
C ALA A 5 -26.21 11.97 3.70
N ILE A 6 -25.99 12.35 4.95
CA ILE A 6 -25.59 11.44 6.02
C ILE A 6 -26.80 10.59 6.42
N ILE A 7 -26.61 9.27 6.49
CA ILE A 7 -27.64 8.31 6.86
C ILE A 7 -27.23 7.67 8.18
N ASN A 8 -28.18 7.47 9.10
CA ASN A 8 -27.93 6.72 10.33
C ASN A 8 -28.30 5.25 10.07
N SER A 9 -27.31 4.40 9.79
CA SER A 9 -27.55 3.02 9.33
C SER A 9 -27.75 2.03 10.48
N SER A 10 -27.19 2.33 11.66
CA SER A 10 -27.40 1.59 12.90
C SER A 10 -27.07 2.48 14.11
N PRO A 11 -27.43 2.13 15.36
CA PRO A 11 -27.20 3.01 16.51
C PRO A 11 -25.76 3.52 16.59
N ASN A 12 -25.59 4.85 16.48
CA ASN A 12 -24.31 5.56 16.45
C ASN A 12 -23.41 5.28 15.23
N VAL A 13 -23.95 4.69 14.16
CA VAL A 13 -23.23 4.48 12.89
C VAL A 13 -23.85 5.37 11.83
N TYR A 14 -23.04 6.32 11.38
CA TYR A 14 -23.40 7.26 10.33
C TYR A 14 -22.65 6.91 9.05
N GLU A 15 -23.39 6.78 7.96
CA GLU A 15 -22.89 6.43 6.65
C GLU A 15 -23.06 7.60 5.68
N ILE A 16 -22.12 7.69 4.74
CA ILE A 16 -22.19 8.56 3.57
C ILE A 16 -21.78 7.77 2.34
N ILE A 17 -22.49 7.99 1.25
CA ILE A 17 -22.12 7.44 -0.05
C ILE A 17 -21.41 8.54 -0.83
N LEU A 18 -20.17 8.25 -1.22
CA LEU A 18 -19.39 9.08 -2.14
C LEU A 18 -19.43 8.41 -3.52
N SER A 19 -19.86 9.16 -4.53
CA SER A 19 -19.85 8.70 -5.92
C SER A 19 -18.93 9.57 -6.77
N TRP A 20 -18.12 8.92 -7.58
CA TRP A 20 -17.19 9.56 -8.48
C TRP A 20 -17.00 8.70 -9.72
N ILE A 21 -16.95 9.37 -10.87
CA ILE A 21 -16.64 8.78 -12.17
C ILE A 21 -15.28 9.38 -12.55
N PRO A 22 -14.21 8.57 -12.63
CA PRO A 22 -12.91 9.05 -13.05
C PRO A 22 -12.94 9.51 -14.51
N VAL A 23 -12.11 10.50 -14.82
CA VAL A 23 -11.88 11.01 -16.18
C VAL A 23 -10.42 10.80 -16.60
N ALA A 24 -10.14 10.86 -17.91
CA ALA A 24 -8.86 10.47 -18.50
C ALA A 24 -7.67 11.38 -18.12
N ASP A 25 -7.87 12.50 -17.47
CA ASP A 25 -6.82 13.35 -16.90
C ASP A 25 -6.48 12.99 -15.44
N GLN A 26 -7.19 12.02 -14.85
CA GLN A 26 -7.03 11.59 -13.46
C GLN A 26 -6.28 10.27 -13.29
N TYR A 27 -5.59 9.77 -14.33
CA TYR A 27 -4.72 8.57 -14.23
C TYR A 27 -3.73 8.69 -13.06
N GLY A 28 -3.53 7.60 -12.35
CA GLY A 28 -2.63 7.57 -11.18
C GLY A 28 -3.35 7.52 -9.83
N PRO A 29 -2.61 7.72 -8.72
CA PRO A 29 -3.16 7.71 -7.38
C PRO A 29 -4.03 8.95 -7.09
N GLN A 30 -5.26 8.72 -6.65
CA GLN A 30 -6.22 9.75 -6.24
C GLN A 30 -6.60 9.54 -4.78
N SER A 31 -6.39 10.55 -3.94
CA SER A 31 -6.65 10.46 -2.50
C SER A 31 -7.89 11.27 -2.11
N PHE A 32 -8.73 10.67 -1.27
CA PHE A 32 -9.93 11.27 -0.71
C PHE A 32 -9.81 11.31 0.79
N CYS A 33 -9.82 12.51 1.35
CA CYS A 33 -9.74 12.71 2.78
C CYS A 33 -11.07 13.21 3.34
N ALA A 34 -11.45 12.72 4.51
CA ALA A 34 -12.64 13.11 5.21
C ALA A 34 -12.37 13.32 6.70
N GLY A 35 -13.13 14.24 7.29
CA GLY A 35 -13.19 14.48 8.72
C GLY A 35 -14.63 14.84 9.08
N ALA A 36 -15.08 14.40 10.25
CA ALA A 36 -16.36 14.83 10.79
C ALA A 36 -16.20 16.21 11.44
N ILE A 37 -17.18 17.08 11.28
CA ILE A 37 -17.26 18.35 12.00
C ILE A 37 -18.58 18.33 12.77
N ASP A 38 -18.54 18.59 14.07
CA ASP A 38 -19.74 18.64 14.90
C ASP A 38 -20.43 20.02 14.82
N THR A 39 -21.53 20.18 15.56
CA THR A 39 -22.33 21.41 15.57
C THR A 39 -21.62 22.61 16.20
N ILE A 40 -20.50 22.39 16.91
CA ILE A 40 -19.67 23.44 17.50
C ILE A 40 -18.37 23.67 16.71
N GLN A 41 -18.29 23.19 15.47
CA GLN A 41 -17.14 23.33 14.58
C GLN A 41 -15.87 22.61 15.04
N LEU A 42 -15.97 21.61 15.93
CA LEU A 42 -14.84 20.74 16.25
C LEU A 42 -14.69 19.65 15.19
N GLN A 43 -13.48 19.54 14.66
CA GLN A 43 -13.13 18.57 13.64
C GLN A 43 -12.56 17.30 14.27
N SER A 44 -13.02 16.13 13.82
CA SER A 44 -12.39 14.85 14.14
C SER A 44 -11.02 14.70 13.48
N ASN A 45 -10.30 13.64 13.84
CA ASN A 45 -9.15 13.20 13.06
C ASN A 45 -9.56 13.00 11.60
N GLN A 46 -8.74 13.52 10.69
CA GLN A 46 -8.87 13.32 9.26
C GLN A 46 -8.41 11.89 8.92
N TRP A 47 -9.15 11.22 8.05
CA TRP A 47 -8.75 9.97 7.44
C TRP A 47 -8.75 10.11 5.92
N CYS A 48 -7.90 9.34 5.23
CA CYS A 48 -7.81 9.38 3.77
C CYS A 48 -7.88 7.96 3.18
N ILE A 49 -8.51 7.83 2.01
CA ILE A 49 -8.50 6.64 1.18
C ILE A 49 -7.90 7.00 -0.18
N THR A 50 -6.94 6.23 -0.65
CA THR A 50 -6.34 6.41 -1.97
C THR A 50 -6.82 5.31 -2.91
N PHE A 51 -7.15 5.69 -4.14
CA PHE A 51 -7.55 4.81 -5.23
C PHE A 51 -6.59 4.98 -6.42
N LEU A 52 -6.39 3.93 -7.20
CA LEU A 52 -5.59 3.98 -8.43
C LEU A 52 -6.55 4.05 -9.63
N VAL A 53 -6.41 5.09 -10.45
CA VAL A 53 -7.27 5.33 -11.62
C VAL A 53 -6.56 4.89 -12.89
N GLY A 54 -7.28 4.16 -13.73
CA GLY A 54 -6.78 3.70 -15.03
C GLY A 54 -5.77 2.56 -14.93
N PHE A 55 -5.79 1.83 -13.81
CA PHE A 55 -5.12 0.55 -13.65
C PHE A 55 -6.19 -0.53 -13.65
N ASP A 56 -6.19 -1.38 -14.67
CA ASP A 56 -7.04 -2.57 -14.69
C ASP A 56 -6.41 -3.63 -13.79
N SER A 57 -7.10 -3.97 -12.70
CA SER A 57 -6.80 -5.20 -11.94
C SER A 57 -7.44 -6.37 -12.69
N PRO A 58 -6.69 -7.45 -13.00
CA PRO A 58 -7.24 -8.56 -13.77
C PRO A 58 -8.33 -9.36 -13.03
N ASP A 59 -8.51 -9.16 -11.72
CA ASP A 59 -9.37 -10.06 -10.94
C ASP A 59 -10.64 -9.48 -10.32
N ILE A 60 -10.93 -8.17 -10.34
CA ILE A 60 -12.26 -7.64 -9.96
C ILE A 60 -12.26 -6.13 -10.27
N ILE A 61 -13.32 -5.64 -10.93
CA ILE A 61 -13.66 -4.20 -11.04
C ILE A 61 -14.06 -3.69 -9.64
N ARG A 62 -13.09 -3.48 -8.74
CA ARG A 62 -13.32 -2.80 -7.46
C ARG A 62 -12.16 -1.84 -7.17
N PRO A 63 -12.46 -0.61 -6.73
CA PRO A 63 -11.46 0.28 -6.16
C PRO A 63 -10.84 -0.39 -4.93
N ALA A 64 -9.56 -0.75 -4.99
CA ALA A 64 -8.85 -1.31 -3.85
C ALA A 64 -8.59 -0.20 -2.84
N MET A 65 -9.22 -0.27 -1.67
CA MET A 65 -8.92 0.61 -0.53
C MET A 65 -7.64 0.12 0.15
N VAL A 66 -6.68 1.01 0.34
CA VAL A 66 -5.46 0.70 1.09
C VAL A 66 -5.34 1.66 2.27
N GLN A 67 -5.63 1.17 3.48
CA GLN A 67 -5.40 1.91 4.72
C GLN A 67 -4.10 1.40 5.37
N GLY A 68 -3.09 2.26 5.44
CA GLY A 68 -1.92 2.07 6.31
C GLY A 68 -0.77 1.20 5.81
N SER A 69 -0.82 0.63 4.60
CA SER A 69 0.35 -0.07 4.03
C SER A 69 1.06 0.82 3.00
N ALA A 70 2.26 1.28 3.34
CA ALA A 70 3.21 1.81 2.37
C ALA A 70 3.98 0.63 1.75
N SER A 71 3.55 0.17 0.59
CA SER A 71 4.53 -0.36 -0.38
C SER A 71 5.28 0.84 -0.94
N PRO A 72 6.61 0.80 -1.15
CA PRO A 72 7.30 1.90 -1.80
C PRO A 72 6.66 2.16 -3.17
N ILE A 73 5.87 3.23 -3.29
CA ILE A 73 5.38 3.71 -4.58
C ILE A 73 6.48 4.63 -5.11
N GLY A 74 7.19 4.16 -6.12
CA GLY A 74 8.31 4.88 -6.69
C GLY A 74 8.89 4.17 -7.90
N THR A 75 9.71 4.89 -8.65
CA THR A 75 10.52 4.28 -9.70
C THR A 75 11.63 3.48 -9.04
N VAL A 76 11.68 2.19 -9.33
CA VAL A 76 12.83 1.35 -9.01
C VAL A 76 13.80 1.42 -10.19
N PHE A 77 15.06 1.75 -9.92
CA PHE A 77 16.07 1.75 -10.97
C PHE A 77 16.51 0.33 -11.31
N GLN A 78 16.84 0.08 -12.57
CA GLN A 78 17.25 -1.25 -13.04
C GLN A 78 18.40 -1.87 -12.23
N ASN A 79 19.29 -1.03 -11.69
CA ASN A 79 20.45 -1.41 -10.90
C ASN A 79 20.25 -1.22 -9.38
N GLU A 80 19.04 -0.93 -8.93
CA GLU A 80 18.73 -0.71 -7.53
C GLU A 80 18.80 -2.03 -6.75
N THR A 81 19.62 -2.07 -5.71
CA THR A 81 19.83 -3.29 -4.91
C THR A 81 19.39 -3.13 -3.46
N VAL A 82 19.02 -1.92 -3.05
CA VAL A 82 18.70 -1.62 -1.65
C VAL A 82 17.30 -1.07 -1.56
N PHE A 83 16.45 -1.74 -0.80
CA PHE A 83 15.12 -1.27 -0.44
C PHE A 83 15.07 -0.95 1.04
N SER A 84 14.37 0.12 1.39
CA SER A 84 14.10 0.44 2.80
C SER A 84 12.61 0.61 3.02
N ILE A 85 12.08 -0.08 4.01
CA ILE A 85 10.70 0.03 4.46
C ILE A 85 10.72 0.77 5.79
N GLN A 86 10.10 1.94 5.81
CA GLN A 86 9.90 2.71 7.04
C GLN A 86 8.59 2.29 7.68
N THR A 87 8.60 2.15 9.00
CA THR A 87 7.44 1.75 9.79
C THR A 87 7.19 2.74 10.92
N THR A 88 5.99 2.72 11.49
CA THR A 88 5.58 3.63 12.57
C THR A 88 6.04 3.17 13.96
N LYS A 89 6.60 1.96 14.06
CA LYS A 89 7.07 1.35 15.31
C LYS A 89 8.45 0.75 15.11
N SER A 90 9.18 0.49 16.20
CA SER A 90 10.47 -0.19 16.07
C SER A 90 10.28 -1.56 15.43
N VAL A 91 11.08 -1.86 14.42
CA VAL A 91 11.11 -3.17 13.78
C VAL A 91 12.15 -4.05 14.44
N ASN A 92 11.79 -5.29 14.70
CA ASN A 92 12.68 -6.31 15.23
C ASN A 92 12.65 -7.51 14.29
N ARG A 93 13.79 -8.21 14.20
CA ARG A 93 13.84 -9.47 13.47
C ARG A 93 12.88 -10.48 14.12
N PRO A 94 11.98 -11.13 13.36
CA PRO A 94 11.19 -12.24 13.87
C PRO A 94 12.09 -13.36 14.42
N THR A 95 11.70 -13.97 15.53
CA THR A 95 12.46 -15.08 16.14
C THR A 95 12.16 -16.43 15.50
N LEU A 96 11.05 -16.52 14.77
CA LEU A 96 10.60 -17.72 14.08
C LEU A 96 10.82 -17.57 12.57
N ASN A 97 11.25 -18.66 11.94
CA ASN A 97 11.25 -18.77 10.49
C ASN A 97 9.82 -18.96 9.99
N GLY A 98 9.59 -18.65 8.72
CA GLY A 98 8.25 -18.78 8.11
C GLY A 98 7.50 -17.46 7.92
N THR A 99 8.07 -16.34 8.39
CA THR A 99 7.58 -15.00 8.07
C THR A 99 8.34 -14.48 6.86
N TYR A 100 7.65 -14.12 5.78
CA TYR A 100 8.30 -13.83 4.50
C TYR A 100 7.95 -12.44 3.97
N ILE A 101 8.90 -11.87 3.22
CA ILE A 101 8.67 -10.75 2.31
C ILE A 101 8.78 -11.28 0.89
N TYR A 102 7.77 -11.00 0.06
CA TYR A 102 7.73 -11.41 -1.34
C TYR A 102 7.80 -10.19 -2.24
N PHE A 103 8.56 -10.31 -3.32
CA PHE A 103 8.60 -9.38 -4.43
C PHE A 103 8.03 -10.08 -5.65
N THR A 104 6.98 -9.52 -6.21
CA THR A 104 6.24 -10.13 -7.32
C THR A 104 6.18 -9.17 -8.49
N ASP A 105 6.44 -9.68 -9.67
CA ASP A 105 6.34 -8.97 -10.95
C ASP A 105 4.89 -9.01 -11.43
N ALA A 106 4.20 -7.88 -11.32
CA ALA A 106 2.82 -7.73 -11.75
C ALA A 106 2.68 -7.71 -13.28
N THR A 107 3.73 -7.29 -13.98
CA THR A 107 3.75 -7.25 -15.45
C THR A 107 3.91 -8.64 -16.04
N ALA A 108 4.69 -9.50 -15.39
CA ALA A 108 4.90 -10.89 -15.80
C ALA A 108 3.94 -11.85 -15.08
N ASN A 109 2.62 -11.63 -15.17
CA ASN A 109 1.58 -12.53 -14.63
C ASN A 109 1.75 -12.89 -13.14
N ASN A 110 2.11 -11.92 -12.30
CA ASN A 110 2.32 -12.11 -10.87
C ASN A 110 3.39 -13.17 -10.54
N THR A 111 4.47 -13.20 -11.33
CA THR A 111 5.57 -14.13 -11.10
C THR A 111 6.42 -13.69 -9.91
N LEU A 112 6.76 -14.66 -9.05
CA LEU A 112 7.64 -14.41 -7.92
C LEU A 112 9.04 -14.07 -8.42
N VAL A 113 9.52 -12.87 -8.08
CA VAL A 113 10.88 -12.41 -8.38
C VAL A 113 11.83 -12.88 -7.31
N GLN A 114 11.46 -12.63 -6.06
CA GLN A 114 12.28 -12.99 -4.91
C GLN A 114 11.44 -13.11 -3.65
N LYS A 115 11.88 -13.97 -2.73
CA LYS A 115 11.36 -14.01 -1.36
C LYS A 115 12.49 -14.04 -0.35
N PHE A 116 12.27 -13.41 0.80
CA PHE A 116 13.22 -13.43 1.92
C PHE A 116 12.53 -13.94 3.17
N ASP A 117 13.13 -14.94 3.83
CA ASP A 117 12.70 -15.34 5.17
C ASP A 117 13.19 -14.30 6.18
N CYS A 118 12.25 -13.57 6.77
CA CYS A 118 12.53 -12.50 7.72
C CYS A 118 13.22 -12.99 9.00
N GLY A 119 12.99 -14.24 9.40
CA GLY A 119 13.59 -14.83 10.60
C GLY A 119 15.08 -15.14 10.43
N TRP A 120 15.52 -15.41 9.20
CA TRP A 120 16.85 -15.97 8.94
C TRP A 120 17.69 -15.21 7.91
N ALA A 121 17.09 -14.61 6.89
CA ALA A 121 17.83 -14.00 5.77
C ALA A 121 18.71 -12.83 6.25
N PRO A 122 20.04 -12.89 6.05
CA PRO A 122 20.96 -11.82 6.45
C PRO A 122 20.78 -10.54 5.64
N GLU A 123 20.19 -10.63 4.44
CA GLU A 123 19.90 -9.51 3.55
C GLU A 123 18.82 -8.56 4.11
N VAL A 124 18.01 -9.05 5.05
CA VAL A 124 16.94 -8.28 5.70
C VAL A 124 17.46 -7.75 7.04
N ILE A 125 17.78 -6.46 7.08
CA ILE A 125 18.39 -5.79 8.24
C ILE A 125 17.33 -4.96 8.94
N TYR A 126 17.21 -5.12 10.25
CA TYR A 126 16.26 -4.38 11.09
C TYR A 126 17.01 -3.34 11.91
N THR A 127 16.68 -2.06 11.74
CA THR A 127 17.37 -0.95 12.42
C THR A 127 16.38 0.14 12.82
N GLY A 128 16.15 0.28 14.13
CA GLY A 128 15.21 1.28 14.66
C GLY A 128 13.81 1.08 14.08
N PHE A 129 13.37 2.01 13.22
CA PHE A 129 12.06 2.01 12.56
C PHE A 129 12.10 1.52 11.12
N THR A 130 13.26 1.06 10.65
CA THR A 130 13.52 0.74 9.25
C THR A 130 13.89 -0.72 9.06
N THR A 131 13.24 -1.38 8.11
CA THR A 131 13.69 -2.66 7.55
C THR A 131 14.40 -2.38 6.24
N ILE A 132 15.67 -2.77 6.12
CA ILE A 132 16.47 -2.64 4.90
C ILE A 132 16.59 -4.01 4.26
N ILE A 133 16.32 -4.12 2.96
CA ILE A 133 16.42 -5.36 2.18
C ILE A 133 17.48 -5.15 1.13
N ARG A 134 18.47 -6.04 1.06
CA ARG A 134 19.56 -5.99 0.09
C ARG A 134 19.47 -7.14 -0.91
N PHE A 135 19.28 -6.81 -2.17
CA PHE A 135 19.39 -7.75 -3.26
C PHE A 135 20.86 -7.96 -3.61
N PRO A 136 21.35 -9.22 -3.66
CA PRO A 136 22.70 -9.49 -4.15
C PRO A 136 22.89 -9.03 -5.61
N VAL A 137 21.84 -9.15 -6.42
CA VAL A 137 21.77 -8.68 -7.81
C VAL A 137 20.39 -8.08 -8.03
N ALA A 138 20.34 -6.90 -8.67
CA ALA A 138 19.09 -6.22 -8.97
C ALA A 138 18.27 -7.05 -9.98
N PRO A 139 17.04 -7.49 -9.63
CA PRO A 139 16.22 -8.33 -10.50
C PRO A 139 15.27 -7.53 -11.40
N TRP A 140 15.40 -6.20 -11.45
CA TRP A 140 14.39 -5.33 -12.04
C TRP A 140 14.52 -5.23 -13.56
N ILE A 141 13.38 -5.31 -14.24
CA ILE A 141 13.28 -5.17 -15.68
C ILE A 141 12.67 -3.79 -15.99
N PRO A 142 13.31 -2.98 -16.84
CA PRO A 142 12.76 -1.68 -17.23
C PRO A 142 11.33 -1.81 -17.80
N GLY A 143 10.42 -0.99 -17.30
CA GLY A 143 9.01 -0.98 -17.72
C GLY A 143 8.10 -1.97 -16.98
N HIS A 144 8.64 -2.77 -16.06
CA HIS A 144 7.85 -3.68 -15.24
C HIS A 144 7.35 -3.02 -13.95
N PHE A 145 6.22 -3.52 -13.45
CA PHE A 145 5.63 -3.13 -12.17
C PHE A 145 5.78 -4.26 -11.15
N TYR A 146 6.14 -3.89 -9.92
CA TYR A 146 6.36 -4.85 -8.84
C TYR A 146 5.52 -4.47 -7.64
N TYR A 147 5.02 -5.47 -6.91
CA TYR A 147 4.45 -5.27 -5.59
C TYR A 147 5.18 -6.11 -4.55
N VAL A 148 5.17 -5.60 -3.31
CA VAL A 148 5.77 -6.24 -2.15
C VAL A 148 4.66 -6.68 -1.22
N THR A 149 4.68 -7.94 -0.79
CA THR A 149 3.75 -8.47 0.22
C THR A 149 4.49 -9.05 1.41
N PHE A 150 3.81 -9.08 2.55
CA PHE A 150 4.30 -9.60 3.81
C PHE A 150 3.38 -10.74 4.25
N ASP A 151 3.95 -11.83 4.71
CA ASP A 151 3.23 -13.00 5.22
C ASP A 151 3.80 -13.41 6.57
N SER A 152 2.95 -13.95 7.44
CA SER A 152 3.27 -14.35 8.82
C SER A 152 2.73 -15.73 9.15
#